data_AF-A0A9J6GMH2-F1
#
_entry.id   AF-A0A9J6GMH2-F1
#
_cell.length_a   1.000
_cell.length_b   1.000
_cell.length_c   1.000
_cell.angle_alpha   90.00
_cell.angle_beta   90.00
_cell.angle_gamma   90.00
#
_symmetry.space_group_name_H-M   'P 1'
#
loop_
_entity.id
_entity.type
_entity.pdbx_description
1 polymer ?
#
loop_
_entity_poly.entity_id
_entity_poly.type
_entity_poly.pdbx_seq_one_letter_code
_entity_poly.pdbx_strand_id
1 'polypeptide(L)'
;MSALMDELALVSTEKLQYDPGECIDVAWQPIFVLRGKNSGPPRYLLLGKLVKSLLCLSHGNADVERGFSKNRRLLLERSNLSIESINGLRAIQSFSKRYNRDVATIPIKADMMKAVKQSHKRYIERIAREDEHAAKRSKLGSNCSSTKPQQKQDPNTEIHLAKKMLTNAEALIAKGMKSQAFADIASGQALLKKGKQGLQMLSTSLKLQKKYTWQGVVVFSAKYRES
;
A
#
# COMPACT_ATOMS: atom_id res chain seq x y z
N MET A 1 56.91 7.13 -17.01
CA MET A 1 55.66 6.52 -17.50
C MET A 1 54.88 6.00 -16.30
N SER A 2 53.55 5.95 -16.38
CA SER A 2 52.72 5.42 -15.30
C SER A 2 52.80 3.89 -15.30
N ALA A 3 52.86 3.25 -14.12
CA ALA A 3 52.93 1.79 -13.99
C ALA A 3 51.81 1.05 -14.75
N LEU A 4 50.65 1.69 -14.92
CA LEU A 4 49.55 1.16 -15.72
C LEU A 4 49.88 1.10 -17.22
N MET A 5 50.54 2.13 -17.74
CA MET A 5 50.94 2.20 -19.15
C MET A 5 52.02 1.15 -19.46
N ASP A 6 52.90 0.90 -18.50
CA ASP A 6 53.92 -0.15 -18.62
C ASP A 6 53.27 -1.56 -18.62
N GLU A 7 52.29 -1.80 -17.74
CA GLU A 7 51.50 -3.04 -17.75
C GLU A 7 50.73 -3.23 -19.07
N LEU A 8 50.13 -2.17 -19.61
CA LEU A 8 49.38 -2.18 -20.86
C LEU A 8 50.28 -2.46 -22.08
N ALA A 9 51.45 -1.81 -22.13
CA ALA A 9 52.44 -2.06 -23.16
C ALA A 9 52.94 -3.51 -23.14
N LEU A 10 53.16 -4.07 -21.94
CA LEU A 10 53.55 -5.47 -21.76
C LEU A 10 52.49 -6.45 -22.27
N VAL A 11 51.21 -6.28 -21.90
CA VAL A 11 50.12 -7.13 -22.40
C VAL A 11 49.98 -7.03 -23.92
N SER A 12 50.21 -5.86 -24.50
CA SER A 12 50.12 -5.66 -25.96
C SER A 12 51.17 -6.46 -26.74
N THR A 13 52.25 -6.89 -26.08
CA THR A 13 53.29 -7.75 -26.68
C THR A 13 53.02 -9.25 -26.44
N GLU A 14 52.04 -9.60 -25.60
CA GLU A 14 51.69 -10.99 -25.36
C GLU A 14 50.82 -11.54 -26.50
N LYS A 15 51.18 -12.73 -26.99
CA LYS A 15 50.37 -13.44 -27.99
C LYS A 15 49.19 -14.11 -27.31
N LEU A 16 48.09 -13.39 -27.21
CA LEU A 16 46.83 -13.93 -26.72
C LEU A 16 46.17 -14.73 -27.84
N GLN A 17 45.92 -16.02 -27.60
CA GLN A 17 45.05 -16.80 -28.46
C GLN A 17 43.61 -16.45 -28.11
N TYR A 18 42.86 -15.94 -29.09
CA TYR A 18 41.45 -15.61 -28.94
C TYR A 18 40.65 -16.50 -29.89
N ASP A 19 39.71 -17.25 -29.34
CA ASP A 19 38.72 -17.98 -30.12
C ASP A 19 37.51 -17.04 -30.39
N PRO A 20 37.12 -16.80 -31.67
CA PRO A 20 36.01 -15.91 -32.03
C PRO A 20 34.64 -16.18 -31.38
N GLY A 21 34.46 -17.29 -30.67
CA GLY A 21 33.23 -17.63 -29.93
C GLY A 21 33.34 -17.52 -28.40
N GLU A 22 34.51 -17.20 -27.85
CA GLU A 22 34.74 -17.25 -26.40
C GLU A 22 34.27 -15.97 -25.70
N CYS A 23 33.69 -16.12 -24.51
CA CYS A 23 33.28 -14.98 -23.71
C CYS A 23 34.50 -14.14 -23.32
N ILE A 24 34.42 -12.82 -23.46
CA ILE A 24 35.50 -11.90 -23.12
C ILE A 24 36.02 -12.12 -21.69
N ASP A 25 35.14 -12.46 -20.74
CA ASP A 25 35.53 -12.78 -19.37
C ASP A 25 36.50 -13.97 -19.30
N VAL A 26 36.28 -15.00 -20.12
CA VAL A 26 37.10 -16.21 -20.18
C VAL A 26 38.41 -15.92 -20.92
N ALA A 27 38.37 -15.14 -22.01
CA ALA A 27 39.56 -14.73 -22.75
C ALA A 27 40.56 -13.94 -21.87
N TRP A 28 40.07 -13.16 -20.89
CA TRP A 28 40.94 -12.41 -19.96
C TRP A 28 41.38 -13.20 -18.71
N GLN A 29 40.78 -14.36 -18.41
CA GLN A 29 41.18 -15.19 -17.25
C GLN A 29 42.67 -15.57 -17.25
N PRO A 30 43.27 -16.06 -18.36
CA PRO A 30 44.68 -16.40 -18.39
C PRO A 30 45.57 -15.22 -18.00
N ILE A 31 45.21 -14.01 -18.44
CA ILE A 31 45.96 -12.78 -18.18
C ILE A 31 45.90 -12.39 -16.70
N PHE A 32 44.75 -12.59 -16.06
CA PHE A 32 44.60 -12.31 -14.63
C PHE A 32 45.37 -13.28 -13.74
N VAL A 33 45.63 -14.50 -14.22
CA VAL A 33 46.29 -15.56 -13.45
C VAL A 33 47.79 -15.64 -13.76
N LEU A 34 48.27 -14.98 -14.82
CA LEU A 34 49.69 -14.86 -15.15
C LEU A 34 50.48 -14.33 -13.95
N ARG A 35 51.35 -15.19 -13.41
CA ARG A 35 52.27 -14.86 -12.32
C ARG A 35 53.66 -14.57 -12.86
N GLY A 36 54.38 -13.67 -12.19
CA GLY A 36 55.81 -13.48 -12.46
C GLY A 36 56.61 -14.76 -12.20
N LYS A 37 57.81 -14.84 -12.81
CA LYS A 37 58.72 -16.02 -12.79
C LYS A 37 58.97 -16.66 -11.40
N ASN A 38 58.75 -15.93 -10.30
CA ASN A 38 59.08 -16.37 -8.93
C ASN A 38 57.86 -16.41 -7.99
N SER A 39 56.70 -16.93 -8.43
CA SER A 39 55.50 -17.08 -7.57
C SER A 39 55.08 -15.80 -6.82
N GLY A 40 55.30 -14.64 -7.46
CA GLY A 40 54.94 -13.33 -6.92
C GLY A 40 53.45 -13.00 -7.12
N PRO A 41 53.03 -11.77 -6.75
CA PRO A 41 51.70 -11.27 -7.08
C PRO A 41 51.43 -11.33 -8.59
N PRO A 42 50.15 -11.31 -9.03
CA PRO A 42 49.79 -11.35 -10.43
C PRO A 42 50.53 -10.26 -11.21
N ARG A 43 50.98 -10.59 -12.42
CA ARG A 43 51.85 -9.75 -13.25
C ARG A 43 51.21 -8.42 -13.65
N TYR A 44 49.87 -8.39 -13.69
CA TYR A 44 49.06 -7.26 -14.15
C TYR A 44 48.04 -6.86 -13.07
N LEU A 45 48.51 -6.19 -12.03
CA LEU A 45 47.69 -5.85 -10.86
C LEU A 45 46.74 -4.68 -11.14
N LEU A 46 47.27 -3.61 -11.75
CA LEU A 46 46.51 -2.39 -11.99
C LEU A 46 45.59 -2.56 -13.20
N LEU A 47 46.14 -3.10 -14.28
CA LEU A 47 45.40 -3.42 -15.49
C LEU A 47 44.32 -4.47 -15.21
N GLY A 48 44.62 -5.50 -14.41
CA GLY A 48 43.64 -6.51 -14.01
C GLY A 48 42.45 -5.92 -13.24
N LYS A 49 42.68 -4.97 -12.33
CA LYS A 49 41.60 -4.25 -11.64
C LYS A 49 40.79 -3.38 -12.58
N LEU A 50 41.46 -2.65 -13.48
CA LEU A 50 40.81 -1.77 -14.46
C LEU A 50 39.91 -2.58 -15.41
N VAL A 51 40.44 -3.64 -16.03
CA VAL A 51 39.69 -4.47 -16.98
C VAL A 51 38.52 -5.16 -16.28
N LYS A 52 38.71 -5.71 -15.07
CA LYS A 52 37.58 -6.28 -14.29
C LYS A 52 36.50 -5.24 -13.99
N SER A 53 36.89 -4.03 -13.62
CA SER A 53 35.92 -2.95 -13.36
C SER A 53 35.16 -2.55 -14.62
N LEU A 54 35.83 -2.47 -15.77
CA LEU A 54 35.23 -2.16 -17.07
C LEU A 54 34.27 -3.25 -17.52
N LEU A 55 34.64 -4.52 -17.39
CA LEU A 55 33.79 -5.66 -17.75
C LEU A 55 32.57 -5.82 -16.83
N CYS A 56 32.64 -5.30 -15.60
CA CYS A 56 31.49 -5.25 -14.69
C CYS A 56 30.54 -4.07 -14.97
N LEU A 57 30.90 -3.12 -15.85
CA LEU A 57 30.00 -2.05 -16.25
C LEU A 57 29.02 -2.58 -17.30
N SER A 58 27.73 -2.54 -16.97
CA SER A 58 26.68 -2.86 -17.94
C SER A 58 26.73 -1.87 -19.11
N HIS A 59 26.89 -2.36 -20.35
CA HIS A 59 26.97 -1.55 -21.57
C HIS A 59 25.69 -0.77 -21.94
N GLY A 60 24.68 -0.76 -21.07
CA GLY A 60 23.46 0.04 -21.23
C GLY A 60 22.42 -0.28 -20.17
N ASN A 61 21.24 0.33 -20.29
CA ASN A 61 20.12 0.11 -19.36
C ASN A 61 19.43 -1.25 -19.54
N ALA A 62 19.92 -2.11 -20.43
CA ALA A 62 19.32 -3.40 -20.76
C ALA A 62 19.09 -4.29 -19.53
N ASP A 63 20.00 -4.29 -18.56
CA ASP A 63 19.84 -5.05 -17.31
C ASP A 63 18.75 -4.47 -16.40
N VAL A 64 18.63 -3.14 -16.36
CA VAL A 64 17.58 -2.42 -15.63
C VAL A 64 16.22 -2.69 -16.28
N GLU A 65 16.13 -2.61 -17.60
CA GLU A 65 14.93 -2.91 -18.38
C GLU A 65 14.52 -4.39 -18.25
N ARG A 66 15.48 -5.31 -18.26
CA ARG A 66 15.25 -6.73 -17.96
C ARG A 66 14.76 -6.92 -16.52
N GLY A 67 15.23 -6.11 -15.58
CA GLY A 67 14.74 -6.04 -14.20
C GLY A 67 13.28 -5.59 -14.12
N PHE A 68 12.91 -4.56 -14.89
CA PHE A 68 11.54 -4.07 -14.99
C PHE A 68 10.60 -5.07 -15.66
N SER A 69 11.03 -5.74 -16.73
CA SER A 69 10.23 -6.78 -17.39
C SER A 69 9.94 -7.96 -16.46
N LYS A 70 10.93 -8.42 -15.69
CA LYS A 70 10.73 -9.45 -14.65
C LYS A 70 9.76 -8.98 -13.55
N ASN A 71 9.86 -7.72 -13.14
CA ASN A 71 8.94 -7.14 -12.16
C ASN A 71 7.53 -7.00 -12.72
N ARG A 72 7.37 -6.64 -14.00
CA ARG A 72 6.07 -6.53 -14.65
C ARG A 72 5.30 -7.84 -14.54
N ARG A 73 5.97 -8.97 -14.78
CA ARG A 73 5.35 -10.30 -14.59
C ARG A 73 4.87 -10.55 -13.15
N LEU A 74 5.66 -10.13 -12.15
CA LEU A 74 5.29 -10.27 -10.73
C LEU A 74 4.13 -9.35 -10.33
N LEU A 75 4.07 -8.15 -10.93
CA LEU A 75 3.04 -7.14 -10.66
C LEU A 75 1.71 -7.46 -11.34
N LEU A 76 1.73 -8.04 -12.55
CA LEU A 76 0.53 -8.41 -13.30
C LEU A 76 -0.33 -9.44 -12.54
N GLU A 77 0.29 -10.38 -11.85
CA GLU A 77 -0.42 -11.41 -11.05
C GLU A 77 -0.83 -10.91 -9.66
N ARG A 78 -0.22 -9.83 -9.15
CA ARG A 78 -0.37 -9.35 -7.77
C ARG A 78 -0.29 -7.82 -7.70
N SER A 79 -1.33 -7.17 -8.20
CA SER A 79 -1.40 -5.70 -8.37
C SER A 79 -1.31 -4.87 -7.08
N ASN A 80 -1.31 -5.49 -5.90
CA ASN A 80 -1.35 -4.81 -4.60
C ASN A 80 -0.17 -5.18 -3.68
N LEU A 81 1.00 -5.49 -4.23
CA LEU A 81 2.21 -5.75 -3.45
C LEU A 81 2.95 -4.47 -3.08
N SER A 82 3.41 -4.38 -1.84
CA SER A 82 4.33 -3.32 -1.41
C SER A 82 5.71 -3.49 -2.06
N ILE A 83 6.49 -2.40 -2.11
CA ILE A 83 7.86 -2.41 -2.66
C ILE A 83 8.75 -3.41 -1.91
N GLU A 84 8.59 -3.50 -0.59
CA GLU A 84 9.32 -4.45 0.27
C GLU A 84 9.00 -5.89 -0.12
N SER A 85 7.74 -6.18 -0.45
CA SER A 85 7.30 -7.51 -0.89
C SER A 85 7.92 -7.89 -2.25
N ILE A 86 8.00 -6.93 -3.17
CA ILE A 86 8.65 -7.12 -4.49
C ILE A 86 10.15 -7.39 -4.30
N ASN A 87 10.81 -6.60 -3.46
CA ASN A 87 12.24 -6.79 -3.15
C ASN A 87 12.50 -8.14 -2.48
N GLY A 88 11.64 -8.57 -1.56
CA GLY A 88 11.71 -9.88 -0.93
C GLY A 88 11.58 -11.03 -1.93
N LEU A 89 10.58 -10.98 -2.83
CA LEU A 89 10.41 -11.98 -3.89
C LEU A 89 11.62 -12.04 -4.84
N ARG A 90 12.17 -10.88 -5.20
CA ARG A 90 13.37 -10.81 -6.03
C ARG A 90 14.58 -11.43 -5.34
N ALA A 91 14.77 -11.17 -4.05
CA ALA A 91 15.84 -11.77 -3.27
C ALA A 91 15.74 -13.30 -3.25
N ILE A 92 14.54 -13.84 -3.03
CA ILE A 92 14.27 -15.29 -3.05
C ILE A 92 14.55 -15.89 -4.44
N GLN A 93 14.08 -15.25 -5.51
CA GLN A 93 14.32 -15.73 -6.88
C GLN A 93 15.81 -15.72 -7.25
N SER A 94 16.54 -14.67 -6.85
CA SER A 94 17.98 -14.58 -7.06
C SER A 94 18.75 -15.63 -6.27
N PHE A 95 18.32 -15.89 -5.03
CA PHE A 95 18.91 -16.94 -4.19
C PHE A 95 18.64 -18.33 -4.79
N SER A 96 17.41 -18.63 -5.18
CA SER A 96 17.02 -19.89 -5.82
C SER A 96 17.79 -20.17 -7.12
N LYS A 97 18.08 -19.14 -7.93
CA LYS A 97 18.90 -19.30 -9.14
C LYS A 97 20.32 -19.80 -8.86
N ARG A 98 20.90 -19.51 -7.69
CA ARG A 98 22.23 -20.02 -7.31
C ARG A 98 22.24 -21.55 -7.13
N TYR A 99 21.06 -22.14 -6.93
CA TYR A 99 20.84 -23.57 -6.74
C TYR A 99 20.08 -24.18 -7.93
N ASN A 100 20.27 -23.65 -9.15
CA ASN A 100 19.60 -24.13 -10.37
C ASN A 100 18.07 -24.16 -10.29
N ARG A 101 17.47 -23.37 -9.39
CA ARG A 101 16.03 -23.36 -9.09
C ARG A 101 15.48 -24.67 -8.53
N ASP A 102 16.35 -25.59 -8.14
CA ASP A 102 15.93 -26.78 -7.42
C ASP A 102 15.74 -26.42 -5.94
N VAL A 103 14.60 -26.80 -5.38
CA VAL A 103 14.24 -26.52 -3.99
C VAL A 103 14.90 -27.52 -3.06
N ALA A 104 15.12 -28.76 -3.52
CA ALA A 104 15.67 -29.84 -2.70
C ALA A 104 17.14 -29.59 -2.32
N THR A 105 17.87 -28.88 -3.17
CA THR A 105 19.29 -28.55 -2.96
C THR A 105 19.53 -27.33 -2.07
N ILE A 106 18.47 -26.61 -1.69
CA ILE A 106 18.61 -25.38 -0.89
C ILE A 106 18.78 -25.74 0.59
N PRO A 107 19.94 -25.44 1.22
CA PRO A 107 20.13 -25.71 2.63
C PRO A 107 19.31 -24.75 3.49
N ILE A 108 18.42 -25.29 4.33
CA ILE A 108 17.58 -24.51 5.23
C ILE A 108 18.38 -24.11 6.47
N LYS A 109 18.65 -22.82 6.62
CA LYS A 109 19.35 -22.27 7.79
C LYS A 109 18.41 -22.04 8.98
N ALA A 110 18.94 -22.09 10.19
CA ALA A 110 18.19 -21.81 11.42
C ALA A 110 17.55 -20.40 11.41
N ASP A 111 18.24 -19.40 10.85
CA ASP A 111 17.72 -18.04 10.73
C ASP A 111 16.51 -17.96 9.80
N MET A 112 16.46 -18.78 8.74
CA MET A 112 15.30 -18.84 7.84
C MET A 112 14.08 -19.38 8.59
N MET A 113 14.27 -20.45 9.36
CA MET A 113 13.22 -21.02 10.22
C MET A 113 12.70 -19.99 11.23
N LYS A 114 13.61 -19.24 11.87
CA LYS A 114 13.25 -18.18 12.81
C LYS A 114 12.47 -17.05 12.11
N ALA A 115 12.91 -16.61 10.93
CA ALA A 115 12.24 -15.57 10.16
C ALA A 115 10.83 -15.98 9.74
N VAL A 116 10.64 -17.23 9.29
CA VAL A 116 9.31 -17.77 8.93
C VAL A 116 8.39 -17.80 10.15
N LYS A 117 8.86 -18.31 11.29
CA LYS A 117 8.08 -18.31 12.54
C LYS A 117 7.67 -16.90 12.96
N GLN A 118 8.59 -15.94 12.87
CA GLN A 118 8.30 -14.54 13.23
C GLN A 118 7.29 -13.90 12.26
N SER A 119 7.41 -14.18 10.96
CA SER A 119 6.45 -13.71 9.95
C SER A 119 5.06 -14.26 10.22
N HIS A 120 4.95 -15.55 10.51
CA HIS A 120 3.68 -16.20 10.84
C HIS A 120 3.06 -15.63 12.12
N LYS A 121 3.86 -15.43 13.17
CA LYS A 121 3.42 -14.77 14.40
C LYS A 121 2.83 -13.38 14.12
N ARG A 122 3.53 -12.54 13.35
CA ARG A 122 3.06 -11.20 12.96
C ARG A 122 1.76 -11.26 12.15
N TYR A 123 1.62 -12.27 11.29
CA TYR A 123 0.39 -12.49 10.53
C TYR A 123 -0.78 -12.82 11.47
N ILE A 124 -0.62 -13.78 12.39
CA ILE A 124 -1.65 -14.12 13.38
C ILE A 124 -2.02 -12.90 14.22
N GLU A 125 -1.03 -12.14 14.72
CA GLU A 125 -1.25 -10.91 15.49
C GLU A 125 -2.02 -9.84 14.69
N ARG A 126 -1.83 -9.80 13.37
CA ARG A 126 -2.60 -8.90 12.49
C ARG A 126 -4.04 -9.36 12.36
N ILE A 127 -4.27 -10.64 12.11
CA ILE A 127 -5.62 -11.22 12.01
C ILE A 127 -6.39 -11.00 13.33
N ALA A 128 -5.78 -11.31 14.48
CA ALA A 128 -6.39 -11.10 15.79
C ALA A 128 -6.78 -9.62 16.03
N ARG A 129 -5.93 -8.67 15.62
CA ARG A 129 -6.27 -7.23 15.69
C ARG A 129 -7.41 -6.86 14.75
N GLU A 130 -7.42 -7.36 13.53
CA GLU A 130 -8.51 -7.14 12.57
C GLU A 130 -9.84 -7.67 13.14
N ASP A 131 -9.85 -8.85 13.76
CA ASP A 131 -11.00 -9.45 14.43
C ASP A 131 -11.46 -8.63 15.64
N GLU A 132 -10.54 -8.15 16.49
CA GLU A 132 -10.86 -7.25 17.60
C GLU A 132 -11.47 -5.93 17.12
N HIS A 133 -10.92 -5.34 16.06
CA HIS A 133 -11.45 -4.12 15.47
C HIS A 133 -12.82 -4.35 14.82
N ALA A 134 -13.05 -5.49 14.18
CA ALA A 134 -14.36 -5.88 13.65
C ALA A 134 -15.38 -6.08 14.78
N ALA A 135 -15.00 -6.74 15.89
CA ALA A 135 -15.85 -6.91 17.06
C ALA A 135 -16.15 -5.58 17.78
N LYS A 136 -15.18 -4.65 17.83
CA LYS A 136 -15.41 -3.29 18.35
C LYS A 136 -16.33 -2.49 17.42
N ARG A 137 -16.18 -2.64 16.11
CA ARG A 137 -17.07 -2.01 15.11
C ARG A 137 -18.48 -2.59 15.14
N SER A 138 -18.66 -3.88 15.39
CA SER A 138 -19.99 -4.47 15.56
C SER A 138 -20.65 -4.04 16.87
N LYS A 139 -19.87 -3.84 17.95
CA LYS A 139 -20.37 -3.29 19.23
C LYS A 139 -20.71 -1.79 19.14
N LEU A 140 -19.89 -0.97 18.48
CA LEU A 140 -20.24 0.44 18.17
C LEU A 140 -21.39 0.53 17.17
N GLY A 141 -21.43 -0.39 16.21
CA GLY A 141 -22.52 -0.57 15.26
C GLY A 141 -23.81 -1.00 15.93
N SER A 142 -23.77 -1.76 17.02
CA SER A 142 -24.95 -2.11 17.82
C SER A 142 -25.43 -0.97 18.73
N ASN A 143 -24.57 0.01 19.03
CA ASN A 143 -24.97 1.29 19.63
C ASN A 143 -25.35 2.36 18.59
N CYS A 144 -25.21 2.08 17.29
CA CYS A 144 -25.56 2.97 16.19
C CYS A 144 -26.43 2.31 15.11
N SER A 145 -26.97 1.11 15.38
CA SER A 145 -27.91 0.40 14.50
C SER A 145 -29.32 0.83 14.84
N SER A 146 -29.58 2.12 14.61
CA SER A 146 -30.89 2.56 14.15
C SER A 146 -30.79 2.96 12.67
N THR A 147 -30.18 2.11 11.85
CA THR A 147 -30.34 2.12 10.40
C THR A 147 -30.77 0.73 9.96
N LYS A 148 -32.05 0.46 10.19
CA LYS A 148 -32.78 -0.55 9.44
C LYS A 148 -32.91 -0.08 7.97
N PRO A 149 -32.91 -1.02 7.00
CA PRO A 149 -33.11 -0.71 5.59
C PRO A 149 -34.48 -0.03 5.40
N GLN A 150 -34.50 1.02 4.58
CA GLN A 150 -35.67 1.70 3.98
C GLN A 150 -37.04 1.25 4.53
N GLN A 151 -37.40 1.70 5.73
CA GLN A 151 -38.78 1.78 6.19
C GLN A 151 -39.18 3.25 6.11
N LYS A 152 -40.34 3.54 5.51
CA LYS A 152 -40.99 4.86 5.55
C LYS A 152 -40.85 5.41 6.98
N GLN A 153 -39.96 6.38 7.17
CA GLN A 153 -39.75 6.99 8.48
C GLN A 153 -41.02 7.78 8.77
N ASP A 154 -41.77 7.29 9.75
CA ASP A 154 -42.96 7.96 10.25
C ASP A 154 -42.49 9.35 10.75
N PRO A 155 -43.00 10.47 10.22
CA PRO A 155 -42.48 11.81 10.50
C PRO A 155 -42.45 12.13 12.01
N ASN A 156 -43.27 11.45 12.81
CA ASN A 156 -43.24 11.53 14.28
C ASN A 156 -41.94 11.02 14.91
N THR A 157 -41.29 10.02 14.32
CA THR A 157 -40.02 9.46 14.83
C THR A 157 -38.85 10.42 14.58
N GLU A 158 -38.81 11.08 13.43
CA GLU A 158 -37.82 12.12 13.12
C GLU A 158 -38.01 13.38 13.98
N ILE A 159 -39.25 13.77 14.24
CA ILE A 159 -39.58 14.87 15.17
C ILE A 159 -39.11 14.53 16.59
N HIS A 160 -39.32 13.29 17.05
CA HIS A 160 -38.87 12.85 18.37
C HIS A 160 -37.34 12.89 18.49
N LEU A 161 -36.63 12.42 17.46
CA LEU A 161 -35.16 12.46 17.41
C LEU A 161 -34.64 13.90 17.44
N ALA A 162 -35.22 14.80 16.65
CA ALA A 162 -34.84 16.20 16.61
C ALA A 162 -35.08 16.92 17.95
N LYS A 163 -36.21 16.64 18.63
CA LYS A 163 -36.47 17.14 19.99
C LYS A 163 -35.46 16.63 21.01
N LYS A 164 -35.05 15.37 20.91
CA LYS A 164 -34.02 14.77 21.77
C LYS A 164 -32.63 15.41 21.53
N MET A 165 -32.31 15.77 20.29
CA MET A 165 -31.07 16.50 19.98
C MET A 165 -31.06 17.91 20.57
N LEU A 166 -32.21 18.61 20.58
CA LEU A 166 -32.34 19.94 21.19
C LEU A 166 -32.16 19.90 22.72
N THR A 167 -32.84 18.97 23.39
CA THR A 167 -32.73 18.80 24.86
C THR A 167 -31.30 18.46 25.29
N ASN A 168 -30.60 17.60 24.53
CA ASN A 168 -29.19 17.30 24.79
C ASN A 168 -28.28 18.51 24.57
N ALA A 169 -28.57 19.34 23.56
CA ALA A 169 -27.82 20.55 23.29
C ALA A 169 -27.99 21.60 24.40
N GLU A 170 -29.22 21.76 24.92
CA GLU A 170 -29.52 22.61 26.07
C GLU A 170 -28.79 22.15 27.33
N ALA A 171 -28.72 20.83 27.57
CA ALA A 171 -27.98 20.26 28.69
C ALA A 171 -26.45 20.51 28.58
N LEU A 172 -25.88 20.40 27.37
CA LEU A 172 -24.46 20.70 27.12
C LEU A 172 -24.14 22.18 27.30
N ILE A 173 -25.03 23.07 26.85
CA ILE A 173 -24.87 24.52 27.05
C ILE A 173 -24.99 24.85 28.54
N ALA A 174 -25.98 24.31 29.24
CA ALA A 174 -26.14 24.54 30.68
C ALA A 174 -24.95 24.01 31.49
N LYS A 175 -24.39 22.86 31.11
CA LYS A 175 -23.17 22.30 31.71
C LYS A 175 -21.96 23.19 31.41
N GLY A 176 -21.75 23.55 30.15
CA GLY A 176 -20.64 24.40 29.72
C GLY A 176 -20.67 25.81 30.34
N MET A 177 -21.86 26.38 30.55
CA MET A 177 -22.02 27.65 31.27
C MET A 177 -21.69 27.52 32.76
N LYS A 178 -22.00 26.39 33.40
CA LYS A 178 -21.64 26.14 34.81
C LYS A 178 -20.14 25.87 35.01
N SER A 179 -19.49 25.25 34.02
CA SER A 179 -18.08 24.86 34.11
C SER A 179 -17.11 25.77 33.34
N GLN A 180 -17.58 26.89 32.78
CA GLN A 180 -16.83 27.79 31.87
C GLN A 180 -16.09 27.05 30.72
N ALA A 181 -16.61 25.89 30.30
CA ALA A 181 -15.99 25.06 29.27
C ALA A 181 -16.50 25.49 27.88
N PHE A 182 -15.72 26.32 27.19
CA PHE A 182 -16.10 26.88 25.89
C PHE A 182 -16.33 25.81 24.80
N ALA A 183 -15.67 24.66 24.91
CA ALA A 183 -15.84 23.52 24.00
C ALA A 183 -17.24 22.87 24.10
N ASP A 184 -17.79 22.77 25.31
CA ASP A 184 -19.13 22.21 25.56
C ASP A 184 -20.22 23.17 25.08
N ILE A 185 -19.98 24.49 25.17
CA ILE A 185 -20.87 25.52 24.64
C ILE A 185 -20.86 25.49 23.10
N ALA A 186 -19.68 25.41 22.47
CA ALA A 186 -19.55 25.36 21.01
C ALA A 186 -20.19 24.11 20.41
N SER A 187 -19.98 22.95 21.04
CA SER A 187 -20.61 21.69 20.61
C SER A 187 -22.13 21.72 20.78
N GLY A 188 -22.64 22.27 21.89
CA GLY A 188 -24.07 22.50 22.10
C GLY A 188 -24.69 23.44 21.05
N GLN A 189 -24.03 24.54 20.71
CA GLN A 189 -24.50 25.47 19.66
C GLN A 189 -24.53 24.81 18.26
N ALA A 190 -23.55 23.98 17.93
CA ALA A 190 -23.52 23.24 16.68
C ALA A 190 -24.70 22.24 16.58
N LEU A 191 -24.99 21.53 17.68
CA LEU A 191 -26.15 20.63 17.79
C LEU A 191 -27.48 21.38 17.68
N LEU A 192 -27.63 22.55 18.32
CA LEU A 192 -28.82 23.40 18.17
C LEU A 192 -29.05 23.84 16.72
N LYS A 193 -28.00 24.30 16.04
CA LYS A 193 -28.09 24.74 14.64
C LYS A 193 -28.56 23.59 13.74
N LYS A 194 -27.97 22.40 13.91
CA LYS A 194 -28.32 21.20 13.13
C LYS A 194 -29.75 20.72 13.42
N GLY A 195 -30.15 20.69 14.70
CA GLY A 195 -31.51 20.30 15.09
C GLY A 195 -32.59 21.25 14.55
N LYS A 196 -32.34 22.57 14.59
CA LYS A 196 -33.25 23.58 14.02
C LYS A 196 -33.39 23.45 12.50
N GLN A 197 -32.29 23.23 11.78
CA GLN A 197 -32.31 23.01 10.33
C GLN A 197 -33.13 21.75 9.97
N GLY A 198 -32.98 20.66 10.72
CA GLY A 198 -33.76 19.43 10.52
C GLY A 198 -35.26 19.64 10.69
N LEU A 199 -35.69 20.33 11.76
CA LEU A 199 -37.10 20.65 11.98
C LEU A 199 -37.68 21.59 10.91
N GLN A 200 -36.88 22.54 10.42
CA GLN A 200 -37.29 23.45 9.35
C GLN A 200 -37.54 22.70 8.04
N MET A 201 -36.64 21.78 7.67
CA MET A 201 -36.79 20.91 6.50
C MET A 201 -38.04 20.03 6.62
N LEU A 202 -38.29 19.44 7.80
CA LEU A 202 -39.49 18.65 8.05
C LEU A 202 -40.77 19.48 7.96
N SER A 203 -40.76 20.69 8.51
CA SER A 203 -41.88 21.63 8.40
C SER A 203 -42.19 21.99 6.94
N THR A 204 -41.17 22.23 6.12
CA THR A 204 -41.36 22.48 4.67
C THR A 204 -41.91 21.27 3.94
N SER A 205 -41.41 20.06 4.22
CA SER A 205 -41.89 18.82 3.62
C SER A 205 -43.35 18.53 3.98
N LEU A 206 -43.74 18.78 5.24
CA LEU A 206 -45.11 18.55 5.72
C LEU A 206 -46.09 19.57 5.14
N LYS A 207 -45.67 20.83 4.96
CA LYS A 207 -46.44 21.85 4.23
C LYS A 207 -46.64 21.49 2.76
N LEU A 208 -45.60 21.00 2.10
CA LEU A 208 -45.68 20.53 0.71
C LEU A 208 -46.64 19.35 0.59
N GLN A 209 -46.52 18.34 1.46
CA GLN A 209 -47.42 17.19 1.43
C GLN A 209 -48.89 17.61 1.59
N LYS A 210 -49.19 18.52 2.53
CA LYS A 210 -50.54 19.09 2.70
C LYS A 210 -51.01 19.81 1.43
N LYS A 211 -50.15 20.61 0.78
CA LYS A 211 -50.51 21.33 -0.46
C LYS A 211 -50.86 20.36 -1.60
N TYR A 212 -50.09 19.29 -1.77
CA TYR A 212 -50.37 18.26 -2.79
C TYR A 212 -51.63 17.45 -2.50
N THR A 213 -51.91 17.12 -1.22
CA THR A 213 -53.16 16.44 -0.86
C THR A 213 -54.39 17.33 -1.08
N TRP A 214 -54.30 18.63 -0.79
CA TRP A 214 -55.38 19.58 -1.06
C TRP A 214 -55.63 19.75 -2.58
N GLN A 215 -54.58 19.88 -3.38
CA GLN A 215 -54.73 19.96 -4.84
C GLN A 215 -55.28 18.66 -5.44
N GLY A 216 -54.85 17.49 -4.95
CA GLY A 216 -55.39 16.21 -5.37
C GLY A 216 -56.88 16.04 -5.04
N VAL A 217 -57.33 16.46 -3.85
CA VAL A 217 -58.75 16.41 -3.44
C VAL A 217 -59.62 17.39 -4.23
N VAL A 218 -59.11 18.58 -4.58
CA VAL A 218 -59.81 19.57 -5.40
C VAL A 218 -59.96 19.07 -6.85
N VAL A 219 -58.91 18.48 -7.43
CA VAL A 219 -58.96 17.90 -8.78
C VAL A 219 -59.88 16.68 -8.85
N PHE A 220 -59.89 15.83 -7.81
CA PHE A 220 -60.79 14.67 -7.75
C PHE A 220 -62.26 15.09 -7.57
N SER A 221 -62.53 16.12 -6.76
CA SER A 221 -63.88 16.67 -6.56
C SER A 221 -64.43 17.40 -7.79
N ALA A 222 -63.58 18.06 -8.58
CA ALA A 222 -63.99 18.71 -9.83
C ALA A 222 -64.41 17.67 -10.89
N LYS A 223 -63.70 16.54 -10.97
CA LYS A 223 -63.95 15.49 -11.96
C LYS A 223 -65.25 14.70 -11.73
N TYR A 224 -65.79 14.71 -10.52
CA TYR A 224 -67.06 14.05 -10.15
C TYR A 224 -68.28 14.98 -10.17
N ARG A 225 -68.11 16.29 -10.46
CA ARG A 225 -69.22 17.25 -10.58
C ARG A 225 -69.65 17.47 -12.04
N GLU A 226 -68.89 16.96 -13.00
CA GLU A 226 -69.16 17.04 -14.45
C GLU A 226 -69.66 15.72 -15.06
N SER A 227 -70.12 14.77 -14.23
CA SER A 227 -70.83 13.54 -14.63
C SER A 227 -72.22 13.52 -14.01
#